data_AF-A0A2E0BHP6-F1
#
_entry.id   AF-A0A2E0BHP6-F1
#
_cell.length_a   1.000
_cell.length_b   1.000
_cell.length_c   1.000
_cell.angle_alpha   90.00
_cell.angle_beta   90.00
_cell.angle_gamma   90.00
#
_symmetry.space_group_name_H-M   'P 1'
#
loop_
_entity.id
_entity.type
_entity.pdbx_description
1 polymer ?
#
loop_
_entity_poly.entity_id
_entity_poly.type
_entity_poly.pdbx_seq_one_letter_code
_entity_poly.pdbx_strand_id
1 'polypeptide(L)'
;MYNSQFPSFTQLGLENPTDIQEIVDLRSTPLSIDIETTRVEDFKNLKGVTANVIVVWDSKHQMKWVFVKDEATHLPDVLPMSNFRNHLVKWLRMGCVLGGQNILGFDFPVLMEDDSLNVKDVLQAFIDCRQTVDTSKYISDRYGFRVSLKYMAAGCVGGEKLMDGANAPIEWENGNYQDVVDYCIMDTILWSDIHTFGVVKGYVDIGGPKLAVNW
;
A
#
# COMPACT_ATOMS: atom_id res chain seq x y z
N MET A 1 -31.34 2.46 -5.68
CA MET A 1 -30.55 3.02 -6.81
C MET A 1 -29.56 3.98 -6.20
N TYR A 2 -28.33 3.53 -5.92
CA TYR A 2 -27.30 4.39 -5.34
C TYR A 2 -26.55 5.07 -6.48
N ASN A 3 -26.68 6.39 -6.53
CA ASN A 3 -26.04 7.26 -7.49
C ASN A 3 -24.55 7.31 -7.13
N SER A 4 -23.70 6.60 -7.89
CA SER A 4 -22.26 6.63 -7.74
C SER A 4 -21.71 7.96 -8.26
N GLN A 5 -21.67 8.98 -7.40
CA GLN A 5 -20.97 10.22 -7.69
C GLN A 5 -19.77 10.35 -6.77
N PHE A 6 -18.59 10.21 -7.37
CA PHE A 6 -17.33 10.65 -6.77
C PHE A 6 -17.44 12.15 -6.41
N PRO A 7 -16.81 12.60 -5.31
CA PRO A 7 -16.76 14.02 -5.01
C PRO A 7 -16.05 14.77 -6.16
N SER A 8 -16.65 15.88 -6.60
CA SER A 8 -16.04 16.75 -7.62
C SER A 8 -14.76 17.40 -7.08
N PHE A 9 -13.79 17.73 -7.94
CA PHE A 9 -12.53 18.44 -7.55
C PHE A 9 -12.78 19.67 -6.65
N THR A 10 -13.87 20.39 -6.90
CA THR A 10 -14.34 21.51 -6.09
C THR A 10 -14.61 21.17 -4.61
N GLN A 11 -14.97 19.93 -4.30
CA GLN A 11 -15.20 19.44 -2.93
C GLN A 11 -13.90 19.04 -2.21
N LEU A 12 -12.80 18.87 -2.93
CA LEU A 12 -11.45 18.63 -2.39
C LEU A 12 -10.67 19.93 -2.17
N GLY A 13 -11.28 21.10 -2.39
CA GLY A 13 -10.60 22.38 -2.32
C GLY A 13 -9.57 22.60 -3.43
N LEU A 14 -9.58 21.75 -4.47
CA LEU A 14 -8.75 21.88 -5.66
C LEU A 14 -9.61 22.57 -6.73
N GLU A 15 -9.23 23.79 -7.12
CA GLU A 15 -9.74 24.37 -8.37
C GLU A 15 -9.39 23.41 -9.51
N ASN A 16 -10.27 23.30 -10.53
CA ASN A 16 -10.12 22.33 -11.62
C ASN A 16 -8.65 22.29 -12.08
N PRO A 17 -7.91 21.17 -11.89
CA PRO A 17 -6.49 21.14 -12.22
C PRO A 17 -6.38 21.28 -13.74
N THR A 18 -6.00 22.46 -14.19
CA THR A 18 -5.90 22.80 -15.61
C THR A 18 -4.57 22.38 -16.20
N ASP A 19 -3.58 22.04 -15.36
CA ASP A 19 -2.25 21.62 -15.80
C ASP A 19 -2.12 20.09 -15.82
N ILE A 20 -1.52 19.58 -16.90
CA ILE A 20 -1.14 18.17 -17.03
C ILE A 20 -0.19 17.76 -15.90
N GLN A 21 0.70 18.66 -15.45
CA GLN A 21 1.62 18.37 -14.35
C GLN A 21 0.89 18.13 -13.04
N GLU A 22 -0.17 18.90 -12.73
CA GLU A 22 -0.99 18.69 -11.52
C GLU A 22 -1.86 17.44 -11.61
N ILE A 23 -2.40 17.14 -12.80
CA ILE A 23 -3.14 15.89 -13.06
C ILE A 23 -2.21 14.68 -12.94
N VAL A 24 -0.98 14.79 -13.43
CA VAL A 24 0.07 13.78 -13.27
C VAL A 24 0.48 13.67 -11.81
N ASP A 25 0.67 14.77 -11.09
CA ASP A 25 1.02 14.76 -9.66
C ASP A 25 -0.05 14.11 -8.77
N LEU A 26 -1.33 14.29 -9.10
CA LEU A 26 -2.45 13.62 -8.44
C LEU A 26 -2.50 12.11 -8.73
N ARG A 27 -2.06 11.68 -9.92
CA ARG A 27 -1.93 10.26 -10.27
C ARG A 27 -0.62 9.65 -9.77
N SER A 28 0.42 10.45 -9.58
CA SER A 28 1.79 9.97 -9.43
C SER A 28 2.17 9.55 -8.02
N THR A 29 1.51 10.09 -6.98
CA THR A 29 1.99 9.91 -5.60
C THR A 29 0.93 9.36 -4.64
N PRO A 30 0.57 8.07 -4.75
CA PRO A 30 -0.21 7.38 -3.74
C PRO A 30 0.50 7.32 -2.38
N LEU A 31 -0.27 7.25 -1.31
CA LEU A 31 0.22 6.77 -0.02
C LEU A 31 0.48 5.27 -0.14
N SER A 32 1.76 4.90 -0.12
CA SER A 32 2.16 3.50 -0.22
C SER A 32 1.80 2.78 1.07
N ILE A 33 1.07 1.66 0.99
CA ILE A 33 0.68 0.83 2.12
C ILE A 33 1.16 -0.60 1.91
N ASP A 34 1.65 -1.20 2.99
CA ASP A 34 2.04 -2.60 3.09
C ASP A 34 1.78 -3.09 4.52
N ILE A 35 1.61 -4.40 4.68
CA ILE A 35 1.39 -5.04 5.98
C ILE A 35 2.31 -6.25 6.17
N GLU A 36 2.70 -6.48 7.42
CA GLU A 36 3.23 -7.77 7.86
C GLU A 36 2.24 -8.44 8.79
N THR A 37 2.06 -9.74 8.63
CA THR A 37 0.94 -10.48 9.23
C THR A 37 1.39 -11.59 10.17
N THR A 38 0.45 -12.11 10.96
CA THR A 38 0.59 -13.44 11.53
C THR A 38 0.74 -14.48 10.42
N ARG A 39 1.31 -15.66 10.74
CA ARG A 39 1.51 -16.74 9.77
C ARG A 39 0.25 -17.03 8.95
N VAL A 40 0.40 -17.10 7.63
CA VAL A 40 -0.65 -17.46 6.67
C VAL A 40 -0.50 -18.93 6.28
N GLU A 41 -1.42 -19.79 6.71
CA GLU A 41 -1.40 -21.21 6.35
C GLU A 41 -2.05 -21.49 4.98
N ASP A 42 -3.11 -20.74 4.64
CA ASP A 42 -3.81 -20.85 3.38
C ASP A 42 -4.15 -19.45 2.82
N PHE A 43 -3.47 -19.05 1.75
CA PHE A 43 -3.72 -17.78 1.06
C PHE A 43 -5.12 -17.69 0.41
N LYS A 44 -5.90 -18.78 0.36
CA LYS A 44 -7.30 -18.76 -0.08
C LYS A 44 -8.28 -18.52 1.07
N ASN A 45 -7.83 -18.64 2.31
CA ASN A 45 -8.65 -18.47 3.50
C ASN A 45 -7.88 -17.68 4.56
N LEU A 46 -8.05 -16.36 4.53
CA LEU A 46 -7.36 -15.42 5.41
C LEU A 46 -8.01 -15.29 6.80
N LYS A 47 -9.00 -16.14 7.13
CA LYS A 47 -9.68 -16.08 8.42
C LYS A 47 -8.70 -16.32 9.56
N GLY A 48 -8.63 -15.38 10.49
CA GLY A 48 -7.72 -15.43 11.65
C GLY A 48 -6.31 -14.93 11.36
N VAL A 49 -6.01 -14.56 10.11
CA VAL A 49 -4.80 -13.79 9.79
C VAL A 49 -5.03 -12.34 10.22
N THR A 50 -4.10 -11.78 10.99
CA THR A 50 -4.16 -10.39 11.46
C THR A 50 -2.85 -9.68 11.14
N ALA A 51 -2.90 -8.36 10.99
CA ALA A 51 -1.69 -7.56 10.80
C ALA A 51 -0.91 -7.43 12.12
N ASN A 52 0.39 -7.70 12.08
CA ASN A 52 1.34 -7.38 13.15
C ASN A 52 1.90 -5.96 12.98
N VAL A 53 2.15 -5.56 11.72
CA VAL A 53 2.63 -4.24 11.32
C VAL A 53 1.79 -3.75 10.15
N ILE A 54 1.47 -2.45 10.16
CA ILE A 54 0.93 -1.73 9.00
C ILE A 54 1.82 -0.52 8.79
N VAL A 55 2.37 -0.35 7.59
CA VAL A 55 3.13 0.85 7.24
C VAL A 55 2.41 1.63 6.16
N VAL A 56 2.39 2.94 6.33
CA VAL A 56 1.98 3.88 5.28
C VAL A 56 3.09 4.90 5.05
N TRP A 57 3.54 5.02 3.80
CA TRP A 57 4.59 5.94 3.37
C TRP A 57 4.06 7.01 2.43
N ASP A 58 4.40 8.26 2.72
CA ASP A 58 4.15 9.43 1.90
C ASP A 58 5.48 9.94 1.35
N SER A 59 5.76 9.59 0.09
CA SER A 59 6.99 10.01 -0.59
C SER A 59 7.01 11.50 -0.92
N LYS A 60 5.85 12.16 -1.02
CA LYS A 60 5.80 13.61 -1.29
C LYS A 60 6.32 14.40 -0.10
N HIS A 61 5.91 14.01 1.11
CA HIS A 61 6.28 14.71 2.34
C HIS A 61 7.41 14.03 3.12
N GLN A 62 7.91 12.88 2.64
CA GLN A 62 8.92 12.07 3.32
C GLN A 62 8.48 11.69 4.74
N MET A 63 7.20 11.30 4.89
CA MET A 63 6.58 10.94 6.16
C MET A 63 6.14 9.49 6.16
N LYS A 64 6.25 8.83 7.31
CA LYS A 64 5.75 7.47 7.53
C LYS A 64 4.82 7.42 8.74
N TRP A 65 3.87 6.49 8.67
CA TRP A 65 3.09 6.05 9.82
C TRP A 65 3.25 4.55 9.95
N VAL A 66 3.70 4.11 11.12
CA VAL A 66 3.92 2.69 11.43
C VAL A 66 2.96 2.33 12.55
N PHE A 67 2.05 1.39 12.29
CA PHE A 67 1.10 0.89 13.29
C PHE A 67 1.51 -0.53 13.68
N VAL A 68 1.60 -0.80 14.98
CA VAL A 68 2.06 -2.08 15.51
C VAL A 68 1.12 -2.61 16.58
N LYS A 69 1.11 -3.93 16.76
CA LYS A 69 0.44 -4.56 17.91
C LYS A 69 1.08 -4.15 19.24
N ASP A 70 0.32 -4.34 20.31
CA ASP A 70 0.67 -3.89 21.67
C ASP A 70 2.07 -4.32 22.11
N GLU A 71 2.49 -5.55 21.80
CA GLU A 71 3.82 -6.07 22.16
C GLU A 71 4.98 -5.25 21.60
N ALA A 72 4.79 -4.52 20.50
CA ALA A 72 5.82 -3.74 19.81
C ALA A 72 5.66 -2.21 19.98
N THR A 73 4.66 -1.74 20.74
CA THR A 73 4.42 -0.30 20.97
C THR A 73 5.53 0.41 21.76
N HIS A 74 6.49 -0.34 22.31
CA HIS A 74 7.67 0.18 23.00
C HIS A 74 8.78 0.63 22.02
N LEU A 75 8.66 0.29 20.73
CA LEU A 75 9.59 0.75 19.69
C LEU A 75 9.48 2.28 19.48
N PRO A 76 10.54 2.94 19.01
CA PRO A 76 10.48 4.35 18.66
C PRO A 76 9.65 4.58 17.38
N ASP A 77 9.02 5.75 17.28
CA ASP A 77 8.33 6.23 16.07
C ASP A 77 7.23 5.29 15.52
N VAL A 78 6.58 4.52 16.41
CA VAL A 78 5.41 3.68 16.08
C VAL A 78 4.14 4.19 16.77
N LEU A 79 2.99 3.75 16.25
CA LEU A 79 1.66 4.02 16.77
C LEU A 79 0.97 2.69 17.11
N PRO A 80 0.06 2.67 18.10
CA PRO A 80 -0.78 1.49 18.33
C PRO A 80 -1.75 1.27 17.16
N MET A 81 -2.08 0.01 16.86
CA MET A 81 -3.06 -0.37 15.81
C MET A 81 -4.39 0.39 15.92
N SER A 82 -4.84 0.71 17.13
CA SER A 82 -6.08 1.46 17.38
C SER A 82 -6.11 2.85 16.74
N ASN A 83 -4.96 3.44 16.41
CA ASN A 83 -4.88 4.72 15.72
C ASN A 83 -5.13 4.61 14.20
N PHE A 84 -4.99 3.42 13.62
CA PHE A 84 -4.99 3.22 12.16
C PHE A 84 -6.29 3.70 11.50
N ARG A 85 -7.45 3.37 12.08
CA ARG A 85 -8.77 3.79 11.55
C ARG A 85 -8.87 5.31 11.42
N ASN A 86 -8.42 6.07 12.42
CA ASN A 86 -8.51 7.53 12.41
C ASN A 86 -7.67 8.14 11.28
N HIS A 87 -6.50 7.55 11.01
CA HIS A 87 -5.65 7.95 9.89
C HIS A 87 -6.29 7.61 8.54
N LEU A 88 -6.82 6.40 8.35
CA LEU A 88 -7.54 6.02 7.15
C LEU A 88 -8.71 6.96 6.84
N VAL A 89 -9.54 7.27 7.84
CA VAL A 89 -10.68 8.20 7.68
C VAL A 89 -10.18 9.60 7.27
N LYS A 90 -9.08 10.06 7.88
CA LYS A 90 -8.47 11.34 7.54
C LYS A 90 -7.97 11.34 6.09
N TRP A 91 -7.21 10.34 5.67
CA TRP A 91 -6.67 10.24 4.31
C TRP A 91 -7.78 10.13 3.26
N LEU A 92 -8.83 9.34 3.52
CA LEU A 92 -9.99 9.24 2.64
C LEU A 92 -10.63 10.61 2.41
N ARG A 93 -10.89 11.35 3.51
CA ARG A 93 -11.50 12.69 3.46
C ARG A 93 -10.61 13.73 2.77
N MET A 94 -9.30 13.56 2.85
CA MET A 94 -8.32 14.41 2.17
C MET A 94 -8.19 14.11 0.67
N GLY A 95 -8.90 13.09 0.16
CA GLY A 95 -8.78 12.68 -1.24
C GLY A 95 -7.51 11.88 -1.53
N CYS A 96 -6.80 11.38 -0.51
CA CYS A 96 -5.60 10.58 -0.71
C CYS A 96 -5.94 9.28 -1.46
N VAL A 97 -4.97 8.77 -2.20
CA VAL A 97 -5.03 7.45 -2.85
C VAL A 97 -4.15 6.50 -2.06
N LEU A 98 -4.65 5.31 -1.72
CA LEU A 98 -3.82 4.23 -1.16
C LEU A 98 -3.25 3.40 -2.28
N GLY A 99 -1.97 3.07 -2.23
CA GLY A 99 -1.33 2.27 -3.27
C GLY A 99 -0.39 1.23 -2.71
N GLY A 100 -0.21 0.13 -3.43
CA GLY A 100 0.73 -0.91 -3.03
C GLY A 100 0.75 -2.07 -4.01
N GLN A 101 1.54 -3.08 -3.68
CA GLN A 101 1.65 -4.30 -4.48
C GLN A 101 0.63 -5.34 -3.99
N ASN A 102 -0.40 -5.63 -4.77
CA ASN A 102 -1.40 -6.65 -4.44
C ASN A 102 -2.29 -6.31 -3.22
N ILE A 103 -2.42 -5.02 -2.89
CA ILE A 103 -3.21 -4.57 -1.74
C ILE A 103 -4.69 -5.01 -1.80
N LEU A 104 -5.29 -5.10 -2.99
CA LEU A 104 -6.67 -5.55 -3.13
C LEU A 104 -6.80 -7.08 -3.07
N GLY A 105 -5.69 -7.78 -3.32
CA GLY A 105 -5.62 -9.24 -3.32
C GLY A 105 -5.16 -9.84 -1.99
N PHE A 106 -4.59 -9.05 -1.08
CA PHE A 106 -4.06 -9.55 0.19
C PHE A 106 -4.27 -8.58 1.34
N ASP A 107 -3.65 -7.40 1.31
CA ASP A 107 -3.61 -6.47 2.44
C ASP A 107 -5.00 -6.05 2.91
N PHE A 108 -5.82 -5.54 1.99
CA PHE A 108 -7.19 -5.11 2.29
C PHE A 108 -8.03 -6.29 2.78
N PRO A 109 -8.07 -7.46 2.11
CA PRO A 109 -8.72 -8.64 2.67
C PRO A 109 -8.32 -8.98 4.11
N VAL A 110 -7.02 -8.98 4.45
CA VAL A 110 -6.57 -9.24 5.83
C VAL A 110 -7.09 -8.16 6.79
N LEU A 111 -6.90 -6.89 6.45
CA LEU A 111 -7.31 -5.77 7.30
C LEU A 111 -8.84 -5.67 7.47
N MET A 112 -9.62 -6.04 6.46
CA MET A 112 -11.08 -6.02 6.48
C MET A 112 -11.69 -7.18 7.26
N GLU A 113 -10.99 -8.31 7.39
CA GLU A 113 -11.43 -9.46 8.18
C GLU A 113 -11.02 -9.35 9.66
N ASP A 114 -10.11 -8.43 9.99
CA ASP A 114 -9.76 -8.09 11.36
C ASP A 114 -10.75 -7.09 11.98
N ASP A 115 -11.79 -7.63 12.63
CA ASP A 115 -12.81 -6.84 13.33
C ASP A 115 -12.22 -5.91 14.42
N SER A 116 -11.04 -6.22 14.96
CA SER A 116 -10.40 -5.40 16.00
C SER A 116 -9.90 -4.06 15.48
N LEU A 117 -9.53 -4.00 14.19
CA LEU A 117 -9.15 -2.76 13.52
C LEU A 117 -10.38 -1.91 13.21
N ASN A 118 -11.53 -2.55 12.98
CA ASN A 118 -12.78 -1.91 12.58
C ASN A 118 -12.52 -0.95 11.39
N VAL A 119 -11.95 -1.43 10.28
CA VAL A 119 -11.59 -0.57 9.11
C VAL A 119 -12.34 -0.93 7.83
N LYS A 120 -13.17 -1.98 7.87
CA LYS A 120 -13.83 -2.55 6.68
C LYS A 120 -14.64 -1.54 5.89
N ASP A 121 -15.46 -0.73 6.56
CA ASP A 121 -16.26 0.33 5.95
C ASP A 121 -15.40 1.40 5.27
N VAL A 122 -14.27 1.79 5.88
CA VAL A 122 -13.38 2.84 5.36
C VAL A 122 -12.56 2.35 4.18
N LEU A 123 -12.00 1.13 4.26
CA LEU A 123 -11.28 0.52 3.14
C LEU A 123 -12.22 0.22 1.96
N GLN A 124 -13.47 -0.18 2.22
CA GLN A 124 -14.47 -0.34 1.16
C GLN A 124 -14.76 1.01 0.49
N ALA A 125 -14.82 2.10 1.25
CA ALA A 125 -14.99 3.43 0.68
C ALA A 125 -13.82 3.86 -0.22
N PHE A 126 -12.56 3.52 0.11
CA PHE A 126 -11.43 3.73 -0.81
C PHE A 126 -11.63 3.02 -2.15
N ILE A 127 -12.12 1.77 -2.13
CA ILE A 127 -12.41 1.00 -3.35
C ILE A 127 -13.55 1.65 -4.14
N ASP A 128 -14.68 1.93 -3.49
CA ASP A 128 -15.87 2.48 -4.12
C ASP A 128 -15.60 3.86 -4.73
N CYS A 129 -14.76 4.67 -4.06
CA CYS A 129 -14.27 5.96 -4.52
C CYS A 129 -13.04 5.88 -5.44
N ARG A 130 -12.62 4.68 -5.88
CA ARG A 130 -11.48 4.48 -6.79
C ARG A 130 -10.20 5.19 -6.33
N GLN A 131 -10.03 5.31 -5.03
CA GLN A 131 -8.86 5.91 -4.38
C GLN A 131 -7.83 4.82 -4.05
N THR A 132 -7.61 3.88 -4.98
CA THR A 132 -6.69 2.76 -4.82
C THR A 132 -5.82 2.56 -6.06
N VAL A 133 -4.52 2.29 -5.88
CA VAL A 133 -3.60 1.84 -6.92
C VAL A 133 -3.01 0.49 -6.54
N ASP A 134 -3.41 -0.57 -7.25
CA ASP A 134 -2.82 -1.90 -7.08
C ASP A 134 -2.05 -2.29 -8.34
N THR A 135 -0.73 -2.24 -8.26
CA THR A 135 0.17 -2.52 -9.40
C THR A 135 0.11 -3.99 -9.82
N SER A 136 -0.08 -4.92 -8.88
CA SER A 136 -0.27 -6.34 -9.18
C SER A 136 -1.54 -6.56 -9.99
N LYS A 137 -2.65 -5.94 -9.55
CA LYS A 137 -3.92 -5.99 -10.26
C LYS A 137 -3.81 -5.37 -11.65
N TYR A 138 -3.21 -4.18 -11.77
CA TYR A 138 -3.02 -3.52 -13.06
C TYR A 138 -2.26 -4.42 -14.04
N ILE A 139 -1.13 -4.99 -13.62
CA ILE A 139 -0.30 -5.84 -14.47
C ILE A 139 -1.05 -7.13 -14.83
N SER A 140 -1.73 -7.75 -13.87
CA SER A 140 -2.52 -8.97 -14.11
C SER A 140 -3.67 -8.73 -15.10
N ASP A 141 -4.41 -7.64 -14.96
CA ASP A 141 -5.53 -7.31 -15.84
C ASP A 141 -5.06 -7.00 -17.27
N ARG A 142 -3.86 -6.41 -17.42
CA ARG A 142 -3.32 -6.00 -18.73
C ARG A 142 -2.51 -7.08 -19.44
N TYR A 143 -1.75 -7.88 -18.70
CA TYR A 143 -0.75 -8.81 -19.24
C TYR A 143 -1.03 -10.27 -18.91
N GLY A 144 -1.99 -10.57 -18.02
CA GLY A 144 -2.42 -11.93 -17.70
C GLY A 144 -1.51 -12.68 -16.71
N PHE A 145 -0.55 -12.01 -16.08
CA PHE A 145 0.32 -12.59 -15.05
C PHE A 145 0.63 -11.56 -13.95
N ARG A 146 1.13 -12.05 -12.80
CA ARG A 146 1.59 -11.20 -11.69
C ARG A 146 3.11 -11.10 -11.72
N VAL A 147 3.63 -9.96 -11.28
CA VAL A 147 5.06 -9.71 -11.12
C VAL A 147 5.32 -9.39 -9.65
N SER A 148 6.34 -10.01 -9.06
CA SER A 148 6.70 -9.71 -7.67
C SER A 148 7.41 -8.35 -7.57
N LEU A 149 7.26 -7.68 -6.42
CA LEU A 149 7.93 -6.41 -6.14
C LEU A 149 9.45 -6.51 -6.35
N LYS A 150 10.05 -7.63 -5.93
CA LYS A 150 11.48 -7.92 -6.08
C LYS A 150 11.97 -7.82 -7.53
N TYR A 151 11.21 -8.35 -8.50
CA TYR A 151 11.63 -8.30 -9.90
C TYR A 151 11.52 -6.89 -10.48
N MET A 152 10.52 -6.12 -10.06
CA MET A 152 10.38 -4.71 -10.45
C MET A 152 11.47 -3.83 -9.83
N ALA A 153 11.83 -4.09 -8.58
CA ALA A 153 12.85 -3.35 -7.84
C ALA A 153 14.21 -3.38 -8.54
N ALA A 154 14.68 -4.57 -8.89
CA ALA A 154 15.98 -4.76 -9.54
C ALA A 154 16.06 -4.03 -10.90
N GLY A 155 14.98 -4.07 -11.68
CA GLY A 155 14.92 -3.46 -13.01
C GLY A 155 14.68 -1.94 -13.00
N CYS A 156 13.86 -1.43 -12.07
CA CYS A 156 13.42 -0.04 -12.08
C CYS A 156 14.32 0.89 -11.26
N VAL A 157 14.78 0.44 -10.09
CA VAL A 157 15.47 1.31 -9.12
C VAL A 157 16.86 0.80 -8.73
N GLY A 158 17.29 -0.34 -9.29
CA GLY A 158 18.62 -0.92 -9.03
C GLY A 158 18.80 -1.45 -7.61
N GLY A 159 17.72 -1.61 -6.85
CA GLY A 159 17.73 -2.09 -5.47
C GLY A 159 17.51 -3.61 -5.37
N GLU A 160 18.12 -4.24 -4.37
CA GLU A 160 17.78 -5.59 -3.94
C GLU A 160 16.78 -5.52 -2.79
N LYS A 161 15.71 -6.32 -2.84
CA LYS A 161 14.83 -6.51 -1.67
C LYS A 161 15.63 -7.21 -0.57
N LEU A 162 15.75 -6.59 0.60
CA LEU A 162 16.63 -7.06 1.68
C LEU A 162 16.21 -8.40 2.31
N MET A 163 14.92 -8.77 2.26
CA MET A 163 14.43 -10.03 2.83
C MET A 163 13.17 -10.56 2.14
N ASP A 164 12.92 -11.87 2.23
CA ASP A 164 11.66 -12.51 1.82
C ASP A 164 10.61 -12.34 2.93
N GLY A 165 9.45 -11.76 2.60
CA GLY A 165 8.35 -11.52 3.55
C GLY A 165 7.82 -12.81 4.21
N ALA A 166 8.13 -13.98 3.64
CA ALA A 166 7.84 -15.27 4.28
C ALA A 166 8.48 -15.45 5.67
N ASN A 167 9.55 -14.72 5.98
CA ASN A 167 10.22 -14.79 7.28
C ASN A 167 9.61 -13.85 8.33
N ALA A 168 8.89 -12.80 7.92
CA ALA A 168 8.39 -11.78 8.84
C ALA A 168 7.52 -12.31 9.99
N PRO A 169 6.61 -13.29 9.79
CA PRO A 169 5.85 -13.88 10.90
C PRO A 169 6.75 -14.62 11.91
N ILE A 170 7.80 -15.28 11.44
CA ILE A 170 8.74 -16.03 12.30
C ILE A 170 9.59 -15.04 13.12
N GLU A 171 10.09 -13.98 12.48
CA GLU A 171 10.86 -12.94 13.15
C GLU A 171 10.03 -12.20 14.20
N TRP A 172 8.74 -11.96 13.92
CA TRP A 172 7.81 -11.40 14.90
C TRP A 172 7.64 -12.32 16.12
N GLU A 173 7.43 -13.62 15.91
CA GLU A 173 7.32 -14.61 16.99
C GLU A 173 8.61 -14.71 17.82
N ASN A 174 9.77 -14.47 17.22
CA ASN A 174 11.07 -14.43 17.89
C ASN A 174 11.34 -13.12 18.67
N GLY A 175 10.44 -12.13 18.58
CA GLY A 175 10.59 -10.83 19.23
C GLY A 175 11.46 -9.83 18.45
N ASN A 176 11.81 -10.12 17.20
CA ASN A 176 12.61 -9.25 16.32
C ASN A 176 11.72 -8.18 15.67
N TYR A 177 10.96 -7.45 16.48
CA TYR A 177 9.90 -6.54 16.01
C TYR A 177 10.44 -5.38 15.14
N GLN A 178 11.59 -4.82 15.50
CA GLN A 178 12.19 -3.71 14.75
C GLN A 178 12.55 -4.14 13.33
N ASP A 179 13.11 -5.34 13.17
CA ASP A 179 13.49 -5.85 11.84
C ASP A 179 12.26 -6.02 10.95
N VAL A 180 11.16 -6.57 11.49
CA VAL A 180 9.89 -6.71 10.77
C VAL A 180 9.32 -5.34 10.36
N VAL A 181 9.36 -4.35 11.26
CA VAL A 181 8.96 -2.97 10.97
C VAL A 181 9.81 -2.38 9.85
N ASP A 182 11.13 -2.53 9.92
CA ASP A 182 12.06 -1.97 8.95
C ASP A 182 11.84 -2.58 7.55
N TYR A 183 11.56 -3.89 7.45
CA TYR A 183 11.25 -4.53 6.17
C TYR A 183 9.97 -3.98 5.54
N CYS A 184 8.90 -3.85 6.33
CA CYS A 184 7.63 -3.31 5.84
C CYS A 184 7.78 -1.84 5.39
N ILE A 185 8.57 -1.03 6.13
CA ILE A 185 8.94 0.33 5.70
C ILE A 185 9.66 0.30 4.36
N MET A 186 10.64 -0.57 4.20
CA MET A 186 11.39 -0.66 2.96
C MET A 186 10.53 -1.06 1.77
N ASP A 187 9.60 -1.99 1.94
CA ASP A 187 8.68 -2.40 0.88
C ASP A 187 7.75 -1.24 0.45
N THR A 188 7.24 -0.45 1.39
CA THR A 188 6.42 0.74 1.04
C THR A 188 7.22 1.80 0.28
N ILE A 189 8.46 2.07 0.69
CA ILE A 189 9.35 3.01 -0.03
C ILE A 189 9.66 2.47 -1.43
N LEU A 190 10.05 1.21 -1.51
CA LEU A 190 10.43 0.56 -2.77
C LEU A 190 9.28 0.55 -3.77
N TRP A 191 8.06 0.24 -3.31
CA TRP A 191 6.88 0.32 -4.16
C TRP A 191 6.61 1.75 -4.64
N SER A 192 6.74 2.75 -3.77
CA SER A 192 6.56 4.16 -4.14
C SER A 192 7.55 4.60 -5.22
N ASP A 193 8.81 4.16 -5.14
CA ASP A 193 9.84 4.48 -6.12
C ASP A 193 9.56 3.80 -7.47
N ILE A 194 9.12 2.53 -7.45
CA ILE A 194 8.70 1.79 -8.65
C ILE A 194 7.49 2.45 -9.29
N HIS A 195 6.48 2.83 -8.50
CA HIS A 195 5.29 3.52 -8.97
C HIS A 195 5.67 4.82 -9.68
N THR A 196 6.49 5.63 -9.02
CA THR A 196 7.00 6.90 -9.57
C THR A 196 7.78 6.68 -10.87
N PHE A 197 8.64 5.66 -10.91
CA PHE A 197 9.35 5.27 -12.14
C PHE A 197 8.38 4.94 -13.26
N GLY A 198 7.34 4.14 -12.99
CA GLY A 198 6.32 3.76 -13.95
C GLY A 198 5.57 4.96 -14.53
N VAL A 199 5.18 5.91 -13.67
CA VAL A 199 4.50 7.15 -14.07
C VAL A 199 5.41 8.02 -14.94
N VAL A 200 6.67 8.20 -14.54
CA VAL A 200 7.63 9.07 -15.27
C VAL A 200 8.09 8.46 -16.58
N LYS A 201 8.29 7.14 -16.63
CA LYS A 201 8.87 6.44 -17.79
C LYS A 201 7.81 5.84 -18.71
N GLY A 202 6.58 5.67 -18.25
CA GLY A 202 5.52 4.96 -18.98
C GLY A 202 5.75 3.45 -19.10
N TYR A 203 6.70 2.88 -18.33
CA TYR A 203 6.96 1.45 -18.27
C TYR A 203 7.57 1.04 -16.91
N VAL A 204 7.47 -0.25 -16.58
CA VAL A 204 8.27 -0.88 -15.52
C VAL A 204 9.13 -1.99 -16.10
N ASP A 205 10.37 -2.11 -15.60
CA ASP A 205 11.29 -3.19 -15.94
C ASP A 205 11.14 -4.31 -14.91
N ILE A 206 10.84 -5.53 -15.38
CA ILE A 206 10.57 -6.69 -14.52
C ILE A 206 11.75 -7.68 -14.50
N GLY A 207 12.98 -7.19 -14.72
CA GLY A 207 14.18 -8.01 -14.79
C GLY A 207 14.38 -8.65 -16.17
N GLY A 208 13.91 -7.97 -17.21
CA GLY A 208 13.94 -8.46 -18.59
C GLY A 208 13.06 -7.62 -19.51
N PRO A 209 11.81 -8.05 -19.81
CA PRO A 209 10.91 -7.25 -20.62
C PRO A 209 10.46 -5.98 -19.88
N LYS A 210 10.26 -4.90 -20.63
CA LYS A 210 9.66 -3.67 -20.12
C LYS A 210 8.15 -3.71 -20.37
N LEU A 211 7.36 -3.63 -19.31
CA LEU A 211 5.92 -3.59 -19.39
C LEU A 211 5.45 -2.14 -19.46
N ALA A 212 4.76 -1.77 -20.54
CA ALA A 212 4.17 -0.44 -20.64
C ALA A 212 3.11 -0.23 -19.54
N VAL A 213 3.17 0.89 -18.84
CA VAL A 213 2.21 1.25 -17.79
C VAL A 213 1.67 2.65 -18.03
N ASN A 214 0.44 2.87 -17.59
CA ASN A 214 -0.22 4.17 -17.60
C ASN A 214 -0.91 4.33 -16.25
N TRP A 215 -0.06 4.37 -15.22
CA TRP A 215 -0.44 4.57 -13.82
C TRP A 215 -0.82 6.04 -13.59
#